data_AF-A0A7S4DLA2-F1
#
_entry.id   AF-A0A7S4DLA2-F1
#
_cell.length_a   1.000
_cell.length_b   1.000
_cell.length_c   1.000
_cell.angle_alpha   90.00
_cell.angle_beta   90.00
_cell.angle_gamma   90.00
#
_symmetry.space_group_name_H-M   'P 1'
#
loop_
_entity.id
_entity.type
_entity.pdbx_description
1 polymer ?
#
loop_
_entity_poly.entity_id
_entity_poly.type
_entity_poly.pdbx_seq_one_letter_code
_entity_poly.pdbx_strand_id
1 'polypeptide(L)'
;QERQPRPGQNKRNMPHALEGFRDEPNEWKTTMLKSCCNSPGYFCCACFCCPCVIYQQRNKIIGEDGKYQCCLGMFPCCQSNCPKIPCLCCEVICCPGLAASANRIFIMQKLHIQPDPCDEYIICCSNIMQILACFARCFCDDGIADCFTYAADILFCLTLACMNTQVNYEIENNLQTQGEWPQLGKRLGGDNKVEMA
;
A
#
# COMPACT_ATOMS: atom_id res chain seq x y z
N GLN A 1 -29.82 6.06 -9.31
CA GLN A 1 -29.14 7.33 -9.62
C GLN A 1 -27.75 6.95 -10.12
N GLU A 2 -27.55 6.89 -11.44
CA GLU A 2 -26.23 6.60 -12.01
C GLU A 2 -25.26 7.72 -11.66
N ARG A 3 -24.17 7.37 -10.99
CA ARG A 3 -23.15 8.32 -10.53
C ARG A 3 -22.30 8.70 -11.76
N GLN A 4 -22.33 9.97 -12.17
CA GLN A 4 -21.52 10.43 -13.30
C GLN A 4 -20.02 10.20 -13.02
N PRO A 5 -19.25 9.68 -13.99
CA PRO A 5 -17.81 9.51 -13.84
C PRO A 5 -17.11 10.87 -13.70
N ARG A 6 -16.16 10.98 -12.78
CA ARG A 6 -15.42 12.23 -12.53
C ARG A 6 -14.59 12.64 -13.75
N PRO A 7 -14.49 13.94 -14.06
CA PRO A 7 -13.60 14.44 -15.11
C PRO A 7 -12.15 14.21 -14.68
N GLY A 8 -11.45 13.31 -15.38
CA GLY A 8 -10.04 12.96 -15.12
C GLY A 8 -9.76 11.47 -14.88
N GLN A 9 -10.78 10.64 -14.62
CA GLN A 9 -10.59 9.18 -14.61
C GLN A 9 -10.55 8.67 -16.06
N ASN A 10 -9.36 8.50 -16.63
CA ASN A 10 -9.20 7.68 -17.83
C ASN A 10 -9.55 6.24 -17.45
N LYS A 11 -10.79 5.84 -17.72
CA LYS A 11 -11.39 4.53 -17.36
C LYS A 11 -10.60 3.29 -17.83
N ARG A 12 -9.56 3.49 -18.64
CA ARG A 12 -8.87 2.47 -19.44
C ARG A 12 -7.59 1.88 -18.81
N ASN A 13 -7.03 2.46 -17.75
CA ASN A 13 -5.67 2.08 -17.30
C ASN A 13 -5.56 1.55 -15.86
N MET A 14 -6.66 1.18 -15.19
CA MET A 14 -6.56 0.63 -13.84
C MET A 14 -5.73 -0.68 -13.85
N PRO A 15 -4.77 -0.87 -12.92
CA PRO A 15 -4.04 -2.11 -12.80
C PRO A 15 -5.00 -3.28 -12.57
N HIS A 16 -4.80 -4.41 -13.26
CA HIS A 16 -5.65 -5.60 -13.15
C HIS A 16 -5.88 -6.05 -11.70
N ALA A 17 -4.87 -5.91 -10.84
CA ALA A 17 -4.95 -6.23 -9.41
C ALA A 17 -5.96 -5.38 -8.61
N LEU A 18 -6.39 -4.23 -9.14
CA LEU A 18 -7.32 -3.31 -8.48
C LEU A 18 -8.71 -3.26 -9.15
N GLU A 19 -8.93 -4.02 -10.22
CA GLU A 19 -10.18 -3.98 -10.98
C GLU A 19 -11.41 -4.34 -10.13
N GLY A 20 -11.26 -5.27 -9.18
CA GLY A 20 -12.33 -5.64 -8.25
C GLY A 20 -12.79 -4.51 -7.33
N PHE A 21 -12.04 -3.41 -7.21
CA PHE A 21 -12.37 -2.26 -6.37
C PHE A 21 -13.00 -1.10 -7.16
N ARG A 22 -13.20 -1.26 -8.47
CA ARG A 22 -13.62 -0.17 -9.37
C ARG A 22 -14.93 0.49 -8.95
N ASP A 23 -15.90 -0.32 -8.54
CA ASP A 23 -17.28 0.12 -8.28
C ASP A 23 -17.60 0.18 -6.77
N GLU A 24 -16.56 0.21 -5.94
CA GLU A 24 -16.71 0.29 -4.50
C GLU A 24 -17.31 1.67 -4.09
N PRO A 25 -18.29 1.71 -3.17
CA PRO A 25 -19.09 2.89 -2.88
C PRO A 25 -18.33 4.03 -2.18
N ASN A 26 -17.24 3.70 -1.48
CA ASN A 26 -16.49 4.65 -0.65
C ASN A 26 -15.19 5.11 -1.32
N GLU A 27 -14.72 6.29 -0.93
CA GLU A 27 -13.44 6.85 -1.36
C GLU A 27 -12.52 7.05 -0.16
N TRP A 28 -11.21 7.08 -0.41
CA TRP A 28 -10.24 7.46 0.61
C TRP A 28 -10.57 8.82 1.21
N LYS A 29 -10.51 8.95 2.54
CA LYS A 29 -10.75 10.23 3.22
C LYS A 29 -9.71 11.29 2.88
N THR A 30 -8.49 10.85 2.56
CA THR A 30 -7.43 11.71 2.04
C THR A 30 -6.90 11.13 0.74
N THR A 31 -6.72 11.96 -0.27
CA THR A 31 -6.00 11.57 -1.50
C THR A 31 -4.51 11.36 -1.20
N MET A 32 -3.84 10.52 -1.98
CA MET A 32 -2.42 10.19 -1.80
C MET A 32 -1.52 11.44 -1.92
N LEU A 33 -1.90 12.40 -2.77
CA LEU A 33 -1.20 13.69 -2.91
C LEU A 33 -1.34 14.61 -1.69
N LYS A 34 -2.41 14.46 -0.90
CA LYS A 34 -2.69 15.33 0.26
C LYS A 34 -2.38 14.63 1.58
N SER A 35 -2.05 13.34 1.57
CA SER A 35 -1.79 12.58 2.80
C SER A 35 -0.63 13.16 3.59
N CYS A 36 0.43 13.62 2.91
CA CYS A 36 1.56 14.30 3.54
C CYS A 36 1.16 15.60 4.25
N CYS A 37 0.22 16.38 3.69
CA CYS A 37 -0.25 17.61 4.30
C CYS A 37 -1.26 17.37 5.43
N ASN A 38 -2.07 16.32 5.32
CA ASN A 38 -3.10 15.99 6.30
C ASN A 38 -2.54 15.29 7.55
N SER A 39 -1.37 14.65 7.45
CA SER A 39 -0.69 14.02 8.58
C SER A 39 0.84 14.13 8.44
N PRO A 40 1.39 15.34 8.54
CA PRO A 40 2.81 15.60 8.28
C PRO A 40 3.73 14.88 9.27
N GLY A 41 3.31 14.77 10.55
CA GLY A 41 4.10 14.04 11.56
C GLY A 41 4.24 12.56 11.22
N TYR A 42 3.13 11.90 10.83
CA TYR A 42 3.16 10.49 10.44
C TYR A 42 3.92 10.29 9.12
N PHE A 43 3.75 11.21 8.16
CA PHE A 43 4.49 11.20 6.90
C PHE A 43 6.00 11.26 7.12
N CYS A 44 6.48 12.15 8.00
CA CYS A 44 7.89 12.22 8.37
C CYS A 44 8.36 10.89 8.98
N CYS A 45 7.63 10.33 9.94
CA CYS A 45 7.95 9.03 10.53
C CYS A 45 8.01 7.91 9.47
N ALA A 46 7.10 7.91 8.50
CA ALA A 46 7.07 6.95 7.41
C ALA A 46 8.26 7.12 6.43
N CYS A 47 8.74 8.36 6.22
CA CYS A 47 9.95 8.63 5.44
C CYS A 47 11.21 8.09 6.13
N PHE A 48 11.33 8.27 7.45
CA PHE A 48 12.53 7.88 8.21
C PHE A 48 12.57 6.39 8.61
N CYS A 49 11.42 5.80 8.95
CA CYS A 49 11.30 4.38 9.23
C CYS A 49 10.03 3.78 8.61
N CYS A 50 10.06 3.59 7.29
CA CYS A 50 9.00 2.91 6.56
C CYS A 50 8.67 1.51 7.14
N PRO A 51 9.65 0.64 7.49
CA PRO A 51 9.35 -0.67 8.08
C PRO A 51 8.59 -0.58 9.41
N CYS A 52 8.92 0.41 10.25
CA CYS A 52 8.27 0.62 11.54
C CYS A 52 6.79 0.95 11.37
N VAL A 53 6.45 1.87 10.46
CA VAL A 53 5.06 2.30 10.25
C VAL A 53 4.23 1.18 9.63
N ILE A 54 4.78 0.42 8.68
CA ILE A 54 4.11 -0.74 8.08
C ILE A 54 3.84 -1.81 9.13
N TYR A 55 4.81 -2.09 10.01
CA TYR A 55 4.67 -3.04 11.11
C TYR A 55 3.56 -2.62 12.08
N GLN A 56 3.54 -1.34 12.48
CA GLN A 56 2.51 -0.80 13.36
C GLN A 56 1.12 -0.91 12.74
N GLN A 57 0.98 -0.55 11.46
CA GLN A 57 -0.28 -0.71 10.73
C GLN A 57 -0.71 -2.17 10.67
N ARG A 58 0.22 -3.09 10.38
CA ARG A 58 -0.09 -4.51 10.33
C ARG A 58 -0.58 -5.03 11.69
N ASN A 59 0.02 -4.58 12.79
CA ASN A 59 -0.46 -4.94 14.13
C ASN A 59 -1.87 -4.44 14.39
N LYS A 60 -2.20 -3.20 13.99
CA LYS A 60 -3.56 -2.66 14.11
C LYS A 60 -4.57 -3.46 13.25
N ILE A 61 -4.15 -3.92 12.07
CA ILE A 61 -4.98 -4.70 11.15
C ILE A 61 -5.24 -6.12 11.66
N ILE A 62 -4.20 -6.82 12.09
CA ILE A 62 -4.29 -8.22 12.54
C ILE A 62 -5.00 -8.29 13.89
N GLY A 63 -4.60 -7.43 14.82
CA GLY A 63 -5.06 -7.50 16.20
C GLY A 63 -4.26 -8.40 17.12
N GLU A 64 -4.74 -8.50 18.36
CA GLU A 64 -4.17 -9.39 19.38
C GLU A 64 -4.45 -10.87 19.07
N ASP A 65 -5.67 -11.19 18.62
CA ASP A 65 -6.10 -12.57 18.35
C ASP A 65 -5.98 -13.01 16.87
N GLY A 66 -5.54 -12.11 15.99
CA GLY A 66 -5.47 -12.37 14.56
C GLY A 66 -4.32 -13.32 14.19
N LYS A 67 -4.61 -14.31 13.33
CA LYS A 67 -3.56 -15.17 12.76
C LYS A 67 -2.76 -14.37 11.72
N TYR A 68 -1.45 -14.31 11.92
CA TYR A 68 -0.54 -13.71 10.95
C TYR A 68 -0.44 -14.58 9.68
N GLN A 69 -0.52 -13.93 8.53
CA GLN A 69 -0.19 -14.52 7.24
C GLN A 69 0.66 -13.51 6.48
N CYS A 70 1.76 -13.98 5.88
CA CYS A 70 2.69 -13.12 5.13
C CYS A 70 1.94 -12.41 4.00
N CYS A 71 2.11 -11.10 3.90
CA CYS A 71 1.41 -10.21 2.98
C CYS A 71 -0.12 -10.39 2.99
N LEU A 72 -0.70 -10.78 4.14
CA LEU A 72 -2.11 -11.19 4.29
C LEU A 72 -2.58 -12.30 3.34
N GLY A 73 -1.64 -13.08 2.79
CA GLY A 73 -1.97 -14.11 1.82
C GLY A 73 -2.24 -13.62 0.40
N MET A 74 -2.04 -12.33 0.12
CA MET A 74 -2.24 -11.80 -1.24
C MET A 74 -1.13 -12.18 -2.21
N PHE A 75 0.06 -12.51 -1.72
CA PHE A 75 1.18 -12.93 -2.53
C PHE A 75 1.64 -14.33 -2.09
N PRO A 76 2.01 -15.23 -3.02
CA PRO A 76 2.46 -16.59 -2.72
C PRO A 76 3.92 -16.64 -2.21
N CYS A 77 4.34 -15.66 -1.42
CA CYS A 77 5.75 -15.48 -1.03
C CYS A 77 6.20 -16.29 0.19
N CYS A 78 5.27 -16.83 0.99
CA CYS A 78 5.61 -17.63 2.19
C CYS A 78 4.57 -18.75 2.44
N GLN A 79 5.00 -19.80 3.15
CA GLN A 79 4.14 -20.91 3.59
C GLN A 79 3.04 -20.43 4.56
N SER A 80 1.90 -21.13 4.58
CA SER A 80 0.67 -20.75 5.28
C SER A 80 0.73 -20.75 6.82
N ASN A 81 1.86 -21.10 7.44
CA ASN A 81 2.03 -21.22 8.90
C ASN A 81 3.31 -20.52 9.42
N CYS A 82 3.56 -19.29 8.97
CA CYS A 82 4.67 -18.49 9.48
C CYS A 82 4.33 -17.84 10.85
N PRO A 83 5.22 -17.87 11.86
CA PRO A 83 5.01 -17.13 13.09
C PRO A 83 5.08 -15.62 12.82
N LYS A 84 4.25 -14.83 13.53
CA LYS A 84 4.19 -13.35 13.37
C LYS A 84 5.57 -12.71 13.48
N ILE A 85 6.32 -13.09 14.51
CA ILE A 85 7.74 -12.73 14.65
C ILE A 85 8.53 -14.03 14.44
N PRO A 86 9.52 -14.09 13.53
CA PRO A 86 10.18 -12.98 12.82
C PRO A 86 9.61 -12.63 11.43
N CYS A 87 8.60 -13.34 10.93
CA CYS A 87 8.20 -13.24 9.52
C CYS A 87 7.64 -11.86 9.14
N LEU A 88 6.92 -11.19 10.03
CA LEU A 88 6.45 -9.82 9.78
C LEU A 88 7.61 -8.83 9.71
N CYS A 89 8.61 -8.97 10.58
CA CYS A 89 9.81 -8.12 10.51
C CYS A 89 10.55 -8.34 9.18
N CYS A 90 10.67 -9.59 8.73
CA CYS A 90 11.27 -9.91 7.44
C CYS A 90 10.46 -9.32 6.27
N GLU A 91 9.13 -9.44 6.29
CA GLU A 91 8.25 -8.88 5.25
C GLU A 91 8.45 -7.36 5.11
N VAL A 92 8.42 -6.62 6.23
CA VAL A 92 8.50 -5.14 6.19
C VAL A 92 9.91 -4.61 5.89
N ILE A 93 10.96 -5.40 6.16
CA ILE A 93 12.36 -5.01 5.89
C ILE A 93 12.76 -5.39 4.45
N CYS A 94 12.48 -6.62 4.04
CA CYS A 94 12.92 -7.14 2.75
C CYS A 94 12.01 -6.70 1.60
N CYS A 95 10.70 -6.54 1.87
CA CYS A 95 9.70 -6.25 0.85
C CYS A 95 8.72 -5.16 1.29
N PRO A 96 9.18 -3.96 1.70
CA PRO A 96 8.32 -2.90 2.22
C PRO A 96 7.21 -2.50 1.24
N GLY A 97 7.48 -2.55 -0.07
CA GLY A 97 6.47 -2.27 -1.10
C GLY A 97 5.32 -3.26 -1.12
N LEU A 98 5.61 -4.56 -1.04
CA LEU A 98 4.59 -5.61 -0.97
C LEU A 98 3.82 -5.54 0.35
N ALA A 99 4.54 -5.34 1.45
CA ALA A 99 3.97 -5.24 2.79
C ALA A 99 2.97 -4.08 2.90
N ALA A 100 3.39 -2.88 2.44
CA ALA A 100 2.56 -1.70 2.44
C ALA A 100 1.36 -1.85 1.49
N SER A 101 1.57 -2.41 0.29
CA SER A 101 0.49 -2.65 -0.68
C SER A 101 -0.53 -3.64 -0.11
N ALA A 102 -0.05 -4.66 0.60
CA ALA A 102 -0.91 -5.62 1.27
C ALA A 102 -1.69 -4.97 2.43
N ASN A 103 -1.10 -4.09 3.23
CA ASN A 103 -1.88 -3.29 4.20
C ASN A 103 -2.98 -2.52 3.48
N ARG A 104 -2.64 -1.81 2.41
CA ARG A 104 -3.56 -0.94 1.68
C ARG A 104 -4.74 -1.68 1.05
N ILE A 105 -4.48 -2.75 0.30
CA ILE A 105 -5.53 -3.53 -0.38
C ILE A 105 -6.49 -4.11 0.65
N PHE A 106 -5.99 -4.56 1.80
CA PHE A 106 -6.83 -5.05 2.88
C PHE A 106 -7.78 -3.97 3.41
N ILE A 107 -7.29 -2.75 3.61
CA ILE A 107 -8.14 -1.61 4.01
C ILE A 107 -9.22 -1.35 2.95
N MET A 108 -8.84 -1.37 1.67
CA MET A 108 -9.78 -1.18 0.57
C MET A 108 -10.88 -2.25 0.57
N GLN A 109 -10.52 -3.52 0.81
CA GLN A 109 -11.49 -4.63 0.92
C GLN A 109 -12.42 -4.48 2.12
N LYS A 110 -11.90 -4.04 3.27
CA LYS A 110 -12.69 -3.94 4.50
C LYS A 110 -13.64 -2.75 4.49
N LEU A 111 -13.20 -1.65 3.93
CA LEU A 111 -13.96 -0.40 3.91
C LEU A 111 -14.70 -0.16 2.60
N HIS A 112 -14.64 -1.11 1.65
CA HIS A 112 -15.30 -0.94 0.35
C HIS A 112 -14.87 0.37 -0.30
N ILE A 113 -13.56 0.59 -0.38
CA ILE A 113 -12.93 1.82 -0.91
C ILE A 113 -12.39 1.58 -2.31
N GLN A 114 -12.75 2.48 -3.23
CA GLN A 114 -12.17 2.52 -4.57
C GLN A 114 -10.74 3.10 -4.57
N PRO A 115 -9.85 2.67 -5.48
CA PRO A 115 -8.51 3.22 -5.61
C PRO A 115 -8.52 4.72 -5.95
N ASP A 116 -7.52 5.45 -5.47
CA ASP A 116 -7.37 6.87 -5.78
C ASP A 116 -6.77 7.00 -7.20
N PRO A 117 -7.38 7.80 -8.10
CA PRO A 117 -6.86 7.98 -9.45
C PRO A 117 -5.41 8.48 -9.51
N CYS A 118 -4.93 9.18 -8.47
CA CYS A 118 -3.55 9.66 -8.41
C CYS A 118 -2.54 8.53 -8.13
N ASP A 119 -2.99 7.41 -7.57
CA ASP A 119 -2.13 6.30 -7.14
C ASP A 119 -1.38 5.69 -8.31
N GLU A 120 -2.10 5.45 -9.40
CA GLU A 120 -1.57 4.80 -10.59
C GLU A 120 -0.41 5.60 -11.16
N TYR A 121 -0.59 6.92 -11.27
CA TYR A 121 0.43 7.82 -11.78
C TYR A 121 1.66 7.88 -10.88
N ILE A 122 1.48 7.97 -9.55
CA ILE A 122 2.59 8.07 -8.60
C ILE A 122 3.38 6.76 -8.55
N ILE A 123 2.70 5.62 -8.46
CA ILE A 123 3.34 4.30 -8.44
C ILE A 123 4.02 4.01 -9.78
N CYS A 124 3.38 4.34 -10.91
CA CYS A 124 3.99 4.21 -12.23
C CYS A 124 5.24 5.07 -12.36
N CYS A 125 5.19 6.32 -11.91
CA CYS A 125 6.35 7.23 -11.90
C CYS A 125 7.51 6.65 -11.07
N SER A 126 7.22 6.13 -9.87
CA SER A 126 8.22 5.47 -9.02
C SER A 126 8.85 4.26 -9.73
N ASN A 127 8.05 3.42 -10.38
CA ASN A 127 8.56 2.23 -11.09
C ASN A 127 9.38 2.60 -12.33
N ILE A 128 8.96 3.62 -13.09
CA ILE A 128 9.71 4.14 -14.24
C ILE A 128 11.08 4.65 -13.78
N MET A 129 11.15 5.39 -12.67
CA MET A 129 12.43 5.87 -12.13
C MET A 129 13.36 4.73 -11.71
N GLN A 130 12.85 3.64 -11.13
CA GLN A 130 13.67 2.46 -10.83
C GLN A 130 14.19 1.77 -12.10
N ILE A 131 13.36 1.67 -13.14
CA ILE A 131 13.78 1.16 -14.45
C ILE A 131 14.89 2.05 -15.03
N LEU A 132 14.70 3.37 -15.01
CA LEU A 132 15.70 4.34 -15.50
C LEU A 132 17.01 4.23 -14.73
N ALA A 133 16.98 4.04 -13.41
CA ALA A 133 18.19 3.80 -12.61
C ALA A 133 18.93 2.53 -13.06
N CYS A 134 18.19 1.44 -13.32
CA CYS A 134 18.78 0.21 -13.85
C CYS A 134 19.42 0.43 -15.23
N PHE A 135 18.74 1.14 -16.14
CA PHE A 135 19.31 1.51 -17.44
C PHE A 135 20.56 2.38 -17.28
N ALA A 136 20.53 3.39 -16.40
CA ALA A 136 21.68 4.26 -16.17
C ALA A 136 22.89 3.46 -15.64
N ARG A 137 22.67 2.48 -14.76
CA ARG A 137 23.72 1.57 -14.27
C ARG A 137 24.36 0.72 -15.38
N CYS A 138 23.62 0.40 -16.44
CA CYS A 138 24.11 -0.40 -17.55
C CYS A 138 24.79 0.43 -18.65
N PHE A 139 24.38 1.69 -18.86
CA PHE A 139 24.72 2.46 -20.06
C PHE A 139 25.37 3.83 -19.79
N CYS A 140 25.43 4.30 -18.54
CA CYS A 140 25.99 5.60 -18.18
C CYS A 140 27.19 5.45 -17.25
N ASP A 141 27.94 6.55 -17.09
CA ASP A 141 29.00 6.64 -16.09
C ASP A 141 28.46 6.50 -14.66
N ASP A 142 29.29 5.99 -13.75
CA ASP A 142 28.92 5.71 -12.36
C ASP A 142 28.28 6.93 -11.66
N GLY A 143 28.79 8.14 -11.88
CA GLY A 143 28.24 9.35 -11.26
C GLY A 143 26.80 9.68 -11.71
N ILE A 144 26.45 9.39 -12.96
CA ILE A 144 25.08 9.57 -13.47
C ILE A 144 24.20 8.44 -12.95
N ALA A 145 24.70 7.20 -12.99
CA ALA A 145 23.98 6.03 -12.51
C ALA A 145 23.62 6.13 -11.01
N ASP A 146 24.55 6.61 -10.18
CA ASP A 146 24.33 6.83 -8.76
C ASP A 146 23.27 7.92 -8.52
N CYS A 147 23.31 9.01 -9.30
CA CYS A 147 22.30 10.07 -9.21
C CYS A 147 20.88 9.54 -9.49
N PHE A 148 20.70 8.75 -10.56
CA PHE A 148 19.42 8.11 -10.85
C PHE A 148 18.99 7.12 -9.78
N THR A 149 19.94 6.35 -9.23
CA THR A 149 19.66 5.38 -8.15
C THR A 149 19.17 6.10 -6.90
N TYR A 150 19.86 7.14 -6.44
CA TYR A 150 19.42 7.94 -5.29
C TYR A 150 18.10 8.64 -5.53
N ALA A 151 17.88 9.19 -6.73
CA ALA A 151 16.60 9.80 -7.09
C ALA A 151 15.44 8.80 -7.08
N ALA A 152 15.67 7.58 -7.58
CA ALA A 152 14.69 6.50 -7.58
C ALA A 152 14.37 6.04 -6.15
N ASP A 153 15.38 5.88 -5.30
CA ASP A 153 15.22 5.49 -3.89
C ASP A 153 14.44 6.54 -3.10
N ILE A 154 14.75 7.83 -3.29
CA ILE A 154 14.01 8.93 -2.66
C ILE A 154 12.55 8.92 -3.11
N LEU A 155 12.30 8.80 -4.43
CA LEU A 155 10.93 8.77 -4.94
C LEU A 155 10.14 7.56 -4.44
N PHE A 156 10.78 6.40 -4.35
CA PHE A 156 10.19 5.19 -3.78
C PHE A 156 9.82 5.38 -2.30
N CYS A 157 10.73 5.92 -1.50
CA CYS A 157 10.49 6.21 -0.09
C CYS A 157 9.36 7.22 0.11
N LEU A 158 9.32 8.30 -0.67
CA LEU A 158 8.25 9.30 -0.62
C LEU A 158 6.90 8.70 -1.01
N THR A 159 6.88 7.87 -2.05
CA THR A 159 5.66 7.17 -2.51
C THR A 159 5.13 6.24 -1.42
N LEU A 160 5.99 5.43 -0.81
CA LEU A 160 5.62 4.57 0.31
C LEU A 160 5.16 5.38 1.52
N ALA A 161 5.81 6.49 1.84
CA ALA A 161 5.42 7.35 2.95
C ALA A 161 4.02 7.94 2.73
N CYS A 162 3.72 8.45 1.53
CA CYS A 162 2.39 8.94 1.18
C CYS A 162 1.32 7.85 1.29
N MET A 163 1.64 6.64 0.80
CA MET A 163 0.73 5.50 0.83
C MET A 163 0.42 5.05 2.26
N ASN A 164 1.45 4.86 3.07
CA ASN A 164 1.31 4.49 4.47
C ASN A 164 0.58 5.58 5.26
N THR A 165 0.84 6.86 4.96
CA THR A 165 0.15 7.97 5.64
C THR A 165 -1.34 7.99 5.30
N GLN A 166 -1.71 7.77 4.04
CA GLN A 166 -3.11 7.65 3.63
C GLN A 166 -3.81 6.49 4.37
N VAL A 167 -3.17 5.32 4.41
CA VAL A 167 -3.69 4.15 5.13
C VAL A 167 -3.87 4.44 6.62
N ASN A 168 -2.88 5.04 7.28
CA ASN A 168 -2.98 5.35 8.70
C ASN A 168 -4.06 6.40 8.99
N TYR A 169 -4.20 7.41 8.13
CA TYR A 169 -5.27 8.41 8.25
C TYR A 169 -6.65 7.77 8.16
N GLU A 170 -6.82 6.77 7.28
CA GLU A 170 -8.06 6.01 7.17
C GLU A 170 -8.31 5.18 8.44
N ILE A 171 -7.30 4.45 8.93
CA ILE A 171 -7.41 3.67 10.18
C ILE A 171 -7.80 4.56 11.37
N GLU A 172 -7.14 5.71 11.53
CA GLU A 172 -7.39 6.63 12.65
C GLU A 172 -8.78 7.27 12.58
N ASN A 173 -9.23 7.71 11.41
CA ASN A 173 -10.58 8.26 11.26
C ASN A 173 -11.67 7.24 11.57
N ASN A 174 -11.48 5.98 11.16
CA ASN A 174 -12.44 4.91 11.44
C ASN A 174 -12.42 4.52 12.93
N LEU A 175 -11.24 4.51 13.58
CA LEU A 175 -11.14 4.33 15.03
C LEU A 175 -11.83 5.45 15.82
N GLN A 176 -11.70 6.71 15.39
CA GLN A 176 -12.34 7.84 16.05
C GLN A 176 -13.87 7.83 15.91
N THR A 177 -14.38 7.33 14.77
CA THR A 177 -15.82 7.33 14.48
C THR A 177 -16.54 6.10 15.01
N GLN A 178 -15.90 4.93 15.01
CA GLN A 178 -16.52 3.65 15.39
C GLN A 178 -15.98 3.07 16.71
N GLY A 179 -14.93 3.65 17.30
CA GLY A 179 -14.32 3.19 18.55
C GLY A 179 -13.42 1.96 18.42
N GLU A 180 -13.66 1.09 17.43
CA GLU A 180 -12.85 -0.11 17.17
C GLU A 180 -12.63 -0.34 15.67
N TRP A 181 -11.42 -0.78 15.31
CA TRP A 181 -11.11 -1.20 13.95
C TRP A 181 -11.57 -2.65 13.75
N PRO A 182 -12.25 -3.00 12.64
CA PRO A 182 -12.62 -4.38 12.36
C PRO A 182 -11.35 -5.23 12.19
N GLN A 183 -10.97 -5.91 13.26
CA GLN A 183 -9.79 -6.77 13.31
C GLN A 183 -9.95 -7.96 12.35
N LEU A 184 -8.88 -8.71 12.12
CA LEU A 184 -8.91 -9.92 11.29
C LEU A 184 -9.72 -11.07 11.96
N GLY A 185 -11.03 -10.89 12.14
CA GLY A 185 -11.96 -11.90 12.64
C GLY A 185 -12.44 -12.82 11.53
N LYS A 186 -12.06 -14.11 11.59
CA LYS A 186 -12.60 -15.33 10.93
C LYS A 186 -13.23 -15.25 9.51
N ARG A 187 -12.93 -14.25 8.68
CA ARG A 187 -13.45 -14.13 7.30
C ARG A 187 -12.35 -14.03 6.24
N LEU A 188 -11.37 -14.93 6.32
CA LEU A 188 -10.57 -15.36 5.17
C LEU A 188 -10.56 -16.89 5.05
N GLY A 189 -11.73 -17.50 5.31
CA GLY A 189 -11.97 -18.94 5.20
C GLY A 189 -13.19 -19.28 4.32
N GLY A 190 -13.53 -18.41 3.37
CA GLY A 190 -14.62 -18.62 2.44
C GLY A 190 -14.27 -18.05 1.07
N ASP A 191 -13.83 -18.94 0.19
CA ASP A 191 -14.18 -18.98 -1.24
C ASP A 191 -14.01 -17.72 -2.09
N ASN A 192 -12.93 -16.97 -1.91
CA ASN A 192 -12.40 -16.14 -2.99
C ASN A 192 -10.94 -16.52 -3.23
N LYS A 193 -10.75 -17.70 -3.86
CA LYS A 193 -9.61 -17.89 -4.74
C LYS A 193 -9.72 -16.78 -5.79
N VAL A 194 -8.82 -15.80 -5.73
CA VAL A 194 -8.47 -15.05 -6.93
C VAL A 194 -7.82 -16.09 -7.85
N GLU A 195 -8.64 -16.71 -8.70
CA GLU A 195 -8.15 -17.48 -9.82
C GLU A 195 -7.42 -16.49 -10.74
N MET A 196 -6.11 -16.40 -10.55
CA MET A 196 -5.22 -15.88 -11.57
C MET A 196 -5.05 -16.99 -12.61
N ALA A 197 -5.87 -16.91 -13.66
CA ALA A 197 -5.61 -17.57 -14.94
C ALA A 197 -4.60 -16.75 -15.74
#